data_AF-A0A660MWB2-F1
#
_entry.id   AF-A0A660MWB2-F1
#
_cell.length_a   1.000
_cell.length_b   1.000
_cell.length_c   1.000
_cell.angle_alpha   90.00
_cell.angle_beta   90.00
_cell.angle_gamma   90.00
#
_symmetry.space_group_name_H-M   'P 1'
#
loop_
_entity.id
_entity.type
_entity.pdbx_description
1 polymer ?
#
loop_
_entity_poly.entity_id
_entity_poly.type
_entity_poly.pdbx_seq_one_letter_code
_entity_poly.pdbx_strand_id
1 'polypeptide(L)'
;MQELEKIEDEENRKKINYSYFPENIAGKSKTLVYKKFFDTFFLSKTINQKIKNLDIFLYKEPFEVRGRLKDRKIHIFGLYYLPFKEALAVSIHEFGHFIDLYILKKNVFKDLSYDFYDISWSETNILKSNSKLEDFVSGYAMTNRYEDFAETFAFYILHNEEFQFRMKKSLKLQEKYDFMKKYIFPKGEFITNEFSVKIEQENIWDTTKLDFDFDKFRKYLQKIEN
;
A
#
# COMPACT_ATOMS: atom_id res chain seq x y z
N MET A 1 11.95 32.01 -17.12
CA MET A 1 12.89 31.77 -16.00
C MET A 1 12.12 31.56 -14.70
N GLN A 2 11.34 32.53 -14.21
CA GLN A 2 10.44 32.33 -13.04
C GLN A 2 9.41 31.20 -13.19
N GLU A 3 8.86 30.98 -14.39
CA GLU A 3 7.92 29.89 -14.64
C GLU A 3 8.60 28.51 -14.69
N LEU A 4 9.85 28.47 -15.15
CA LEU A 4 10.69 27.26 -15.14
C LEU A 4 11.16 26.94 -13.73
N GLU A 5 11.58 27.94 -12.95
CA GLU A 5 11.90 27.79 -11.52
C GLU A 5 10.70 27.32 -10.70
N LYS A 6 9.48 27.78 -11.04
CA LYS A 6 8.25 27.36 -10.35
C LYS A 6 7.85 25.92 -10.70
N ILE A 7 8.00 25.52 -11.97
CA ILE A 7 7.80 24.13 -12.43
C ILE A 7 8.86 23.22 -11.83
N GLU A 8 10.11 23.68 -11.76
CA GLU A 8 11.24 22.96 -11.16
C GLU A 8 11.07 22.84 -9.63
N ASP A 9 10.58 23.88 -8.95
CA ASP A 9 10.19 23.83 -7.53
C ASP A 9 8.95 22.95 -7.27
N GLU A 10 8.03 22.83 -8.22
CA GLU A 10 6.87 21.93 -8.15
C GLU A 10 7.26 20.46 -8.42
N GLU A 11 8.20 20.23 -9.34
CA GLU A 11 8.82 18.93 -9.58
C GLU A 11 9.70 18.50 -8.41
N ASN A 12 10.53 19.39 -7.86
CA ASN A 12 11.39 19.15 -6.68
C ASN A 12 10.58 19.01 -5.38
N ARG A 13 9.32 19.49 -5.35
CA ARG A 13 8.37 19.21 -4.27
C ARG A 13 7.77 17.81 -4.32
N LYS A 14 7.93 17.08 -5.43
CA LYS A 14 7.54 15.67 -5.48
C LYS A 14 8.52 14.90 -4.62
N LYS A 15 8.08 14.54 -3.42
CA LYS A 15 8.79 13.64 -2.51
C LYS A 15 8.95 12.21 -3.05
N ILE A 16 8.61 11.98 -4.32
CA ILE A 16 8.61 10.69 -4.99
C ILE A 16 9.57 10.77 -6.17
N ASN A 17 10.62 9.97 -6.16
CA ASN A 17 11.52 9.82 -7.30
C ASN A 17 11.25 8.48 -7.99
N TYR A 18 11.00 8.51 -9.29
CA TYR A 18 10.86 7.29 -10.09
C TYR A 18 12.13 7.02 -10.89
N SER A 19 12.64 5.80 -10.78
CA SER A 19 13.75 5.30 -11.60
C SER A 19 13.28 4.12 -12.44
N TYR A 20 13.70 4.06 -13.70
CA TYR A 20 13.18 3.09 -14.67
C TYR A 20 14.29 2.18 -15.18
N PHE A 21 14.00 0.89 -15.31
CA PHE A 21 14.98 -0.12 -15.69
C PHE A 21 14.44 -1.03 -16.80
N PRO A 22 15.07 -1.03 -18.00
CA PRO A 22 16.15 -0.14 -18.43
C PRO A 22 15.69 1.33 -18.55
N GLU A 23 16.60 2.30 -18.41
CA GLU A 23 16.28 3.74 -18.40
C GLU A 23 15.51 4.21 -19.65
N ASN A 24 15.73 3.56 -20.79
CA ASN A 24 15.09 3.90 -22.06
C ASN A 24 13.56 3.66 -22.11
N ILE A 25 12.98 3.04 -21.08
CA ILE A 25 11.51 2.92 -20.93
C ILE A 25 10.90 4.16 -20.27
N ALA A 26 11.72 5.04 -19.70
CA ALA A 26 11.27 6.33 -19.17
C ALA A 26 10.59 7.15 -20.29
N GLY A 27 9.50 7.84 -19.93
CA GLY A 27 8.75 8.68 -20.88
C GLY A 27 7.97 7.93 -21.96
N LYS A 28 8.00 6.59 -22.01
CA LYS A 28 7.17 5.81 -22.94
C LYS A 28 5.69 5.87 -22.50
N SER A 29 4.77 5.88 -23.48
CA SER A 29 3.33 6.04 -23.24
C SER A 29 2.81 5.08 -22.15
N LYS A 30 3.15 3.79 -22.23
CA LYS A 30 2.74 2.79 -21.24
C LYS A 30 3.31 3.08 -19.84
N THR A 31 4.59 3.42 -19.74
CA THR A 31 5.26 3.82 -18.49
C THR A 31 4.63 5.07 -17.86
N LEU A 32 4.28 6.05 -18.68
CA LEU A 32 3.59 7.26 -18.24
C LEU A 32 2.20 6.94 -17.65
N VAL A 33 1.51 5.91 -18.15
CA VAL A 33 0.24 5.47 -17.55
C VAL A 33 0.47 4.88 -16.16
N TYR A 34 1.46 3.98 -15.97
CA TYR A 34 1.80 3.50 -14.62
C TYR A 34 2.13 4.64 -13.66
N LYS A 35 2.96 5.59 -14.12
CA LYS A 35 3.30 6.78 -13.32
C LYS A 35 2.04 7.54 -12.90
N LYS A 36 1.07 7.76 -13.79
CA LYS A 36 -0.20 8.42 -13.45
C LYS A 36 -1.00 7.66 -12.39
N PHE A 37 -1.04 6.32 -12.48
CA PHE A 37 -1.69 5.48 -11.48
C PHE A 37 -1.01 5.62 -10.11
N PHE A 38 0.33 5.52 -10.07
CA PHE A 38 1.10 5.66 -8.83
C PHE A 38 0.97 7.07 -8.24
N ASP A 39 1.13 8.10 -9.07
CA ASP A 39 1.01 9.50 -8.65
C ASP A 39 -0.36 9.81 -8.05
N THR A 40 -1.43 9.16 -8.53
CA THR A 40 -2.78 9.33 -7.97
C THR A 40 -2.79 9.02 -6.48
N PHE A 41 -2.10 7.97 -6.05
CA PHE A 41 -1.99 7.59 -4.64
C PHE A 41 -0.87 8.36 -3.91
N PHE A 42 0.36 8.31 -4.42
CA PHE A 42 1.54 8.83 -3.70
C PHE A 42 1.64 10.35 -3.62
N LEU A 43 1.03 11.07 -4.58
CA LEU A 43 0.94 12.53 -4.53
C LEU A 43 -0.31 13.00 -3.80
N SER A 44 -1.22 12.09 -3.40
CA SER A 44 -2.38 12.49 -2.61
C SER A 44 -1.94 13.11 -1.28
N LYS A 45 -2.61 14.16 -0.81
CA LYS A 45 -2.22 14.88 0.43
C LYS A 45 -2.10 13.93 1.62
N THR A 46 -3.06 13.00 1.74
CA THR A 46 -3.14 11.99 2.80
C THR A 46 -1.86 11.16 2.89
N ILE A 47 -1.30 10.78 1.75
CA ILE A 47 -0.11 9.92 1.65
C ILE A 47 1.17 10.76 1.63
N ASN A 48 1.22 11.79 0.80
CA ASN A 48 2.41 12.60 0.58
C ASN A 48 2.89 13.32 1.85
N GLN A 49 1.98 13.70 2.76
CA GLN A 49 2.36 14.30 4.05
C GLN A 49 3.09 13.32 5.00
N LYS A 50 2.93 12.00 4.81
CA LYS A 50 3.54 10.96 5.66
C LYS A 50 4.99 10.67 5.30
N ILE A 51 5.41 11.07 4.10
CA ILE A 51 6.75 10.80 3.58
C ILE A 51 7.60 12.07 3.58
N LYS A 52 8.93 11.87 3.70
CA LYS A 52 9.93 12.92 3.45
C LYS A 52 10.52 12.79 2.05
N ASN A 53 10.91 11.57 1.70
CA ASN A 53 11.32 11.14 0.37
C ASN A 53 10.94 9.65 0.20
N LEU A 54 10.60 9.23 -1.00
CA LEU A 54 10.33 7.85 -1.38
C LEU A 54 10.85 7.61 -2.79
N ASP A 55 11.70 6.61 -2.94
CA ASP A 55 12.22 6.23 -4.25
C ASP A 55 11.51 4.95 -4.72
N ILE A 56 11.02 4.97 -5.97
CA ILE A 56 10.28 3.88 -6.59
C ILE A 56 11.00 3.46 -7.88
N PHE A 57 11.51 2.24 -7.87
CA PHE A 57 12.30 1.63 -8.94
C PHE A 57 11.40 0.70 -9.76
N LEU A 58 11.27 0.98 -11.05
CA LEU A 58 10.31 0.36 -11.95
C LEU A 58 11.03 -0.44 -13.02
N TYR A 59 10.91 -1.77 -12.94
CA TYR A 59 11.59 -2.70 -13.84
C TYR A 59 10.60 -3.22 -14.87
N LYS A 60 10.99 -3.13 -16.15
CA LYS A 60 10.21 -3.72 -17.25
C LYS A 60 10.16 -5.24 -17.14
N GLU A 61 11.31 -5.85 -16.86
CA GLU A 61 11.48 -7.30 -16.84
C GLU A 61 10.88 -7.92 -15.57
N PRO A 62 10.27 -9.12 -15.68
CA PRO A 62 9.73 -9.83 -14.53
C PRO A 62 10.85 -10.32 -13.60
N PHE A 63 10.47 -10.59 -12.35
CA PHE A 63 11.31 -11.20 -11.34
C PHE A 63 10.48 -12.21 -10.53
N GLU A 64 11.10 -12.91 -9.58
CA GLU A 64 10.40 -13.91 -8.73
C GLU A 64 9.23 -13.30 -7.93
N VAL A 65 9.31 -12.00 -7.65
CA VAL A 65 8.28 -11.21 -6.96
C VAL A 65 7.86 -10.01 -7.82
N ARG A 66 6.64 -9.50 -7.59
CA ARG A 66 6.11 -8.32 -8.30
C ARG A 66 6.50 -7.01 -7.62
N GLY A 67 6.70 -7.04 -6.31
CA GLY A 67 7.13 -5.93 -5.50
C GLY A 67 8.24 -6.36 -4.53
N ARG A 68 9.07 -5.42 -4.11
CA ARG A 68 10.01 -5.60 -3.00
C ARG A 68 10.43 -4.26 -2.41
N LEU A 69 10.29 -4.08 -1.11
CA LEU A 69 10.96 -3.02 -0.37
C LEU A 69 12.39 -3.44 0.00
N LYS A 70 13.39 -2.71 -0.49
CA LYS A 70 14.80 -2.94 -0.15
C LYS A 70 15.56 -1.62 -0.04
N ASP A 71 16.41 -1.47 0.97
CA ASP A 71 17.23 -0.27 1.17
C ASP A 71 16.42 1.05 1.14
N ARG A 72 15.20 1.02 1.74
CA ARG A 72 14.20 2.11 1.74
C ARG A 72 13.62 2.49 0.37
N LYS A 73 13.78 1.64 -0.63
CA LYS A 73 13.31 1.83 -2.00
C LYS A 73 12.26 0.79 -2.33
N ILE A 74 11.17 1.21 -2.97
CA ILE A 74 10.15 0.30 -3.47
C ILE A 74 10.58 -0.15 -4.85
N HIS A 75 10.70 -1.46 -5.07
CA HIS A 75 10.99 -2.04 -6.37
C HIS A 75 9.72 -2.69 -6.91
N ILE A 76 9.32 -2.36 -8.14
CA ILE A 76 8.19 -2.99 -8.85
C ILE A 76 8.73 -3.68 -10.10
N PHE A 77 8.48 -4.98 -10.24
CA PHE A 77 9.00 -5.81 -11.32
C PHE A 77 7.92 -6.19 -12.32
N GLY A 78 8.34 -6.53 -13.53
CA GLY A 78 7.44 -6.99 -14.58
C GLY A 78 6.41 -5.93 -14.97
N LEU A 79 6.78 -4.64 -14.93
CA LEU A 79 5.82 -3.53 -15.05
C LEU A 79 4.89 -3.71 -16.24
N TYR A 80 5.40 -4.14 -17.40
CA TYR A 80 4.59 -4.29 -18.62
C TYR A 80 3.69 -5.52 -18.65
N TYR A 81 3.83 -6.42 -17.69
CA TYR A 81 3.06 -7.65 -17.53
C TYR A 81 1.95 -7.50 -16.48
N LEU A 82 2.03 -6.47 -15.63
CA LEU A 82 1.01 -6.18 -14.62
C LEU A 82 -0.10 -5.30 -15.17
N PRO A 83 -1.39 -5.62 -14.93
CA PRO A 83 -2.48 -4.66 -15.09
C PRO A 83 -2.19 -3.37 -14.28
N PHE A 84 -2.58 -2.21 -14.79
CA PHE A 84 -2.29 -0.92 -14.11
C PHE A 84 -2.84 -0.85 -12.68
N LYS A 85 -4.04 -1.40 -12.44
CA LYS A 85 -4.67 -1.46 -11.12
C LYS A 85 -3.90 -2.38 -10.17
N GLU A 86 -3.50 -3.56 -10.64
CA GLU A 86 -2.67 -4.49 -9.85
C GLU A 86 -1.31 -3.87 -9.54
N ALA A 87 -0.65 -3.23 -10.51
CA ALA A 87 0.62 -2.55 -10.26
C ALA A 87 0.48 -1.47 -9.18
N LEU A 88 -0.62 -0.72 -9.18
CA LEU A 88 -0.92 0.25 -8.13
C LEU A 88 -1.11 -0.45 -6.78
N ALA A 89 -1.91 -1.51 -6.72
CA ALA A 89 -2.13 -2.28 -5.50
C ALA A 89 -0.83 -2.88 -4.94
N VAL A 90 0.04 -3.44 -5.79
CA VAL A 90 1.39 -3.90 -5.41
C VAL A 90 2.21 -2.74 -4.85
N SER A 91 2.20 -1.56 -5.50
CA SER A 91 2.94 -0.40 -4.97
C SER A 91 2.41 0.09 -3.61
N ILE A 92 1.10 -0.01 -3.37
CA ILE A 92 0.47 0.32 -2.08
C ILE A 92 0.87 -0.70 -1.02
N HIS A 93 0.90 -1.99 -1.36
CA HIS A 93 1.40 -3.05 -0.49
C HIS A 93 2.87 -2.79 -0.09
N GLU A 94 3.76 -2.54 -1.05
CA GLU A 94 5.17 -2.23 -0.76
C GLU A 94 5.35 -0.95 0.05
N PHE A 95 4.46 0.02 -0.14
CA PHE A 95 4.40 1.20 0.70
C PHE A 95 3.93 0.89 2.12
N GLY A 96 3.06 -0.10 2.31
CA GLY A 96 2.72 -0.68 3.60
C GLY A 96 3.97 -1.12 4.37
N HIS A 97 4.86 -1.89 3.74
CA HIS A 97 6.16 -2.22 4.34
C HIS A 97 7.01 -0.98 4.66
N PHE A 98 6.95 0.07 3.83
CA PHE A 98 7.71 1.30 4.09
C PHE A 98 7.18 2.03 5.33
N ILE A 99 5.86 2.13 5.47
CA ILE A 99 5.19 2.68 6.65
C ILE A 99 5.61 1.89 7.89
N ASP A 100 5.50 0.57 7.81
CA ASP A 100 5.83 -0.37 8.88
C ASP A 100 7.27 -0.16 9.38
N LEU A 101 8.25 -0.33 8.47
CA LEU A 101 9.66 -0.41 8.85
C LEU A 101 10.31 0.96 9.11
N TYR A 102 9.77 2.05 8.57
CA TYR A 102 10.46 3.34 8.58
C TYR A 102 9.65 4.52 9.12
N ILE A 103 8.32 4.41 9.24
CA ILE A 103 7.48 5.50 9.75
C ILE A 103 6.95 5.17 11.15
N LEU A 104 6.42 3.97 11.35
CA LEU A 104 5.96 3.51 12.66
C LEU A 104 7.11 3.18 13.61
N LYS A 105 8.20 2.65 13.05
CA LYS A 105 9.44 2.40 13.77
C LYS A 105 10.17 3.71 14.10
N LYS A 106 9.76 4.37 15.18
CA LYS A 106 10.50 5.52 15.75
C LYS A 106 11.35 5.11 16.94
N ASN A 107 12.55 5.69 17.01
CA ASN A 107 13.57 5.37 18.00
C ASN A 107 13.13 5.60 19.46
N VAL A 108 13.60 4.66 20.28
CA VAL A 108 13.87 4.62 21.74
C VAL A 108 12.80 4.11 22.71
N PHE A 109 11.48 4.33 22.55
CA PHE A 109 10.53 3.93 23.62
C PHE A 109 9.39 2.98 23.25
N LYS A 110 8.89 2.98 22.00
CA LYS A 110 7.92 1.99 21.53
C LYS A 110 7.86 1.96 20.01
N ASP A 111 8.07 0.80 19.43
CA ASP A 111 7.86 0.55 18.00
C ASP A 111 6.42 0.04 17.83
N LEU A 112 5.56 0.89 17.25
CA LEU A 112 4.12 0.63 17.11
C LEU A 112 3.83 -0.57 16.21
N SER A 113 4.76 -0.97 15.35
CA SER A 113 4.61 -2.16 14.53
C SER A 113 4.50 -3.42 15.39
N TYR A 114 5.14 -3.47 16.56
CA TYR A 114 4.99 -4.60 17.48
C TYR A 114 3.56 -4.72 18.04
N ASP A 115 2.85 -3.61 18.25
CA ASP A 115 1.44 -3.67 18.68
C ASP A 115 0.59 -4.35 17.61
N PHE A 116 0.89 -4.13 16.32
CA PHE A 116 0.21 -4.83 15.22
C PHE A 116 0.61 -6.30 15.16
N TYR A 117 1.91 -6.59 15.20
CA TYR A 117 2.42 -7.97 15.11
C TYR A 117 1.88 -8.84 16.23
N ASP A 118 1.83 -8.32 17.46
CA ASP A 118 1.38 -9.07 18.64
C ASP A 118 -0.09 -9.51 18.54
N ILE A 119 -0.90 -8.95 17.63
CA ILE A 119 -2.27 -9.42 17.43
C ILE A 119 -2.29 -10.92 17.04
N SER A 120 -1.48 -11.31 16.07
CA SER A 120 -1.52 -12.66 15.48
C SER A 120 -0.21 -13.45 15.56
N TRP A 121 0.92 -12.80 15.85
CA TRP A 121 2.27 -13.36 15.71
C TRP A 121 3.02 -13.39 17.04
N SER A 122 3.72 -14.50 17.32
CA SER A 122 4.68 -14.58 18.42
C SER A 122 6.10 -14.26 17.96
N GLU A 123 6.44 -14.64 16.73
CA GLU A 123 7.70 -14.31 16.06
C GLU A 123 7.44 -13.95 14.59
N THR A 124 8.50 -13.61 13.85
CA THR A 124 8.39 -13.17 12.45
C THR A 124 7.56 -14.10 11.58
N ASN A 125 7.79 -15.42 11.69
CA ASN A 125 7.11 -16.45 10.90
C ASN A 125 6.35 -17.46 11.78
N ILE A 126 6.11 -17.13 13.05
CA ILE A 126 5.43 -18.03 13.99
C ILE A 126 4.15 -17.37 14.48
N LEU A 127 3.03 -18.02 14.16
CA LEU A 127 1.71 -17.61 14.58
C LEU A 127 1.47 -17.93 16.05
N LYS A 128 0.67 -17.10 16.73
CA LYS A 128 0.08 -17.48 18.01
C LYS A 128 -0.84 -18.68 17.80
N SER A 129 -0.88 -19.60 18.78
CA SER A 129 -1.60 -20.87 18.67
C SER A 129 -3.11 -20.74 18.44
N ASN A 130 -3.69 -19.60 18.78
CA ASN A 130 -5.10 -19.30 18.56
C ASN A 130 -5.37 -18.51 17.26
N SER A 131 -4.35 -18.24 16.43
CA SER A 131 -4.48 -17.57 15.14
C SER A 131 -4.83 -18.56 14.04
N LYS A 132 -5.83 -18.19 13.23
CA LYS A 132 -6.38 -19.00 12.14
C LYS A 132 -6.52 -18.15 10.88
N LEU A 133 -6.74 -18.78 9.73
CA LEU A 133 -6.78 -18.09 8.43
C LEU A 133 -7.80 -16.93 8.40
N GLU A 134 -8.93 -17.07 9.08
CA GLU A 134 -9.99 -16.03 9.13
C GLU A 134 -9.59 -14.80 9.96
N ASP A 135 -8.45 -14.84 10.65
CA ASP A 135 -7.84 -13.70 11.36
C ASP A 135 -6.93 -12.85 10.44
N PHE A 136 -6.87 -13.16 9.14
CA PHE A 136 -6.05 -12.50 8.14
C PHE A 136 -6.88 -12.03 6.95
N VAL A 137 -6.45 -10.94 6.32
CA VAL A 137 -7.14 -10.39 5.13
C VAL A 137 -6.91 -11.26 3.88
N SER A 138 -5.84 -12.05 3.88
CA SER A 138 -5.47 -12.96 2.80
C SER A 138 -4.60 -14.13 3.30
N GLY A 139 -4.42 -15.15 2.48
CA GLY A 139 -3.46 -16.23 2.76
C GLY A 139 -2.01 -15.76 2.73
N TYR A 140 -1.67 -14.79 1.89
CA TYR A 140 -0.33 -14.20 1.82
C TYR A 140 0.01 -13.41 3.08
N ALA A 141 -0.98 -12.73 3.68
CA ALA A 141 -0.86 -12.10 4.99
C ALA A 141 -0.50 -13.09 6.11
N MET A 142 -0.80 -14.38 5.95
CA MET A 142 -0.50 -15.43 6.92
C MET A 142 0.90 -16.03 6.74
N THR A 143 1.72 -15.52 5.81
CA THR A 143 3.07 -16.06 5.58
C THR A 143 4.09 -15.56 6.61
N ASN A 144 4.03 -14.28 6.97
CA ASN A 144 4.82 -13.67 8.04
C ASN A 144 4.21 -12.33 8.50
N ARG A 145 4.66 -11.82 9.64
CA ARG A 145 4.12 -10.59 10.25
C ARG A 145 4.27 -9.32 9.41
N TYR A 146 5.28 -9.24 8.54
CA TYR A 146 5.50 -8.07 7.68
C TYR A 146 4.51 -8.08 6.50
N GLU A 147 4.26 -9.25 5.92
CA GLU A 147 3.26 -9.43 4.87
C GLU A 147 1.84 -9.22 5.42
N ASP A 148 1.58 -9.66 6.65
CA ASP A 148 0.32 -9.36 7.35
C ASP A 148 0.04 -7.86 7.40
N PHE A 149 1.04 -7.07 7.78
CA PHE A 149 0.92 -5.63 7.82
C PHE A 149 0.67 -5.04 6.43
N ALA A 150 1.50 -5.40 5.44
CA ALA A 150 1.42 -4.82 4.09
C ALA A 150 0.12 -5.18 3.36
N GLU A 151 -0.31 -6.44 3.44
CA GLU A 151 -1.60 -6.89 2.92
C GLU A 151 -2.75 -6.18 3.64
N THR A 152 -2.71 -6.09 4.98
CA THR A 152 -3.75 -5.39 5.75
C THR A 152 -3.81 -3.90 5.39
N PHE A 153 -2.66 -3.25 5.17
CA PHE A 153 -2.57 -1.85 4.77
C PHE A 153 -3.18 -1.63 3.39
N ALA A 154 -2.83 -2.46 2.41
CA ALA A 154 -3.40 -2.40 1.06
C ALA A 154 -4.91 -2.68 1.09
N PHE A 155 -5.34 -3.68 1.86
CA PHE A 155 -6.75 -4.05 2.01
C PHE A 155 -7.59 -2.96 2.67
N TYR A 156 -7.05 -2.28 3.69
CA TYR A 156 -7.72 -1.15 4.32
C TYR A 156 -7.94 0.01 3.35
N ILE A 157 -6.98 0.28 2.46
CA ILE A 157 -7.07 1.38 1.48
C ILE A 157 -8.03 1.04 0.35
N LEU A 158 -7.92 -0.16 -0.23
CA LEU A 158 -8.59 -0.50 -1.49
C LEU A 158 -9.92 -1.27 -1.30
N HIS A 159 -10.09 -1.96 -0.17
CA HIS A 159 -11.20 -2.90 0.06
C HIS A 159 -11.81 -2.72 1.46
N ASN A 160 -11.92 -1.47 1.93
CA ASN A 160 -12.38 -1.17 3.30
C ASN A 160 -13.77 -1.71 3.61
N GLU A 161 -14.71 -1.70 2.66
CA GLU A 161 -16.04 -2.27 2.82
C GLU A 161 -15.99 -3.76 3.21
N GLU A 162 -15.17 -4.54 2.49
CA GLU A 162 -14.97 -5.95 2.78
C GLU A 162 -14.21 -6.15 4.09
N PHE A 163 -13.23 -5.30 4.41
CA PHE A 163 -12.53 -5.36 5.69
C PHE A 163 -13.51 -5.16 6.86
N GLN A 164 -14.40 -4.16 6.79
CA GLN A 164 -15.44 -3.94 7.79
C GLN A 164 -16.41 -5.12 7.91
N PHE A 165 -16.66 -5.84 6.82
CA PHE A 165 -17.48 -7.06 6.85
C PHE A 165 -16.74 -8.21 7.55
N ARG A 166 -15.49 -8.48 7.17
CA ARG A 166 -14.67 -9.57 7.73
C ARG A 166 -14.32 -9.36 9.19
N MET A 167 -14.00 -8.13 9.58
CA MET A 167 -13.59 -7.82 10.95
C MET A 167 -14.70 -8.11 11.98
N LYS A 168 -15.98 -8.04 11.60
CA LYS A 168 -17.11 -8.39 12.48
C LYS A 168 -17.13 -9.86 12.88
N LYS A 169 -16.36 -10.71 12.19
CA LYS A 169 -16.30 -12.16 12.40
C LYS A 169 -15.01 -12.61 13.09
N SER A 170 -14.03 -11.72 13.28
CA SER A 170 -12.75 -12.02 13.94
C SER A 170 -12.29 -10.84 14.78
N LEU A 171 -12.09 -11.08 16.08
CA LEU A 171 -11.55 -10.09 17.01
C LEU A 171 -10.15 -9.62 16.58
N LYS A 172 -9.31 -10.52 16.04
CA LYS A 172 -7.98 -10.16 15.55
C LYS A 172 -8.04 -9.27 14.31
N LEU A 173 -8.92 -9.57 13.36
CA LEU A 173 -9.13 -8.66 12.21
C LEU A 173 -9.68 -7.31 12.66
N GLN A 174 -10.55 -7.29 13.67
CA GLN A 174 -11.02 -6.04 14.27
C GLN A 174 -9.87 -5.23 14.88
N GLU A 175 -9.00 -5.87 15.67
CA GLU A 175 -7.82 -5.21 16.24
C GLU A 175 -6.88 -4.65 15.16
N LYS A 176 -6.68 -5.40 14.06
CA LYS A 176 -5.89 -4.95 12.90
C LYS A 176 -6.54 -3.75 12.19
N TYR A 177 -7.86 -3.79 12.00
CA TYR A 177 -8.61 -2.67 11.42
C TYR A 177 -8.51 -1.42 12.31
N ASP A 178 -8.70 -1.60 13.62
CA ASP A 178 -8.62 -0.52 14.60
C ASP A 178 -7.21 0.05 14.68
N PHE A 179 -6.17 -0.77 14.52
CA PHE A 179 -4.79 -0.31 14.40
C PHE A 179 -4.61 0.62 13.20
N MET A 180 -5.07 0.21 12.01
CA MET A 180 -4.98 1.02 10.79
C MET A 180 -5.71 2.36 10.97
N LYS A 181 -6.93 2.31 11.48
CA LYS A 181 -7.74 3.51 11.77
C LYS A 181 -7.08 4.42 12.80
N LYS A 182 -6.51 3.88 13.87
CA LYS A 182 -5.98 4.68 14.98
C LYS A 182 -4.61 5.30 14.69
N TYR A 183 -3.70 4.53 14.10
CA TYR A 183 -2.30 4.93 13.99
C TYR A 183 -1.88 5.34 12.57
N ILE A 184 -2.52 4.78 11.54
CA ILE A 184 -2.19 5.10 10.14
C ILE A 184 -3.13 6.17 9.60
N PHE A 185 -4.44 6.01 9.78
CA PHE A 185 -5.49 6.86 9.19
C PHE A 185 -6.42 7.49 10.27
N PRO A 186 -5.86 8.30 11.20
CA PRO A 186 -6.59 8.80 12.37
C PRO A 186 -7.74 9.76 12.05
N LYS A 187 -7.83 10.28 10.82
CA LYS A 187 -8.94 11.16 10.40
C LYS A 187 -10.08 10.40 9.72
N GLY A 188 -10.02 9.07 9.74
CA GLY A 188 -11.01 8.22 9.07
C GLY A 188 -10.82 8.15 7.57
N GLU A 189 -9.60 8.38 7.08
CA GLU A 189 -9.27 8.20 5.67
C GLU A 189 -9.53 6.73 5.25
N PHE A 190 -9.98 6.54 4.02
CA PHE A 190 -10.36 5.27 3.39
C PHE A 190 -11.52 4.50 4.04
N ILE A 191 -12.20 5.04 5.06
CA ILE A 191 -13.46 4.48 5.58
C ILE A 191 -14.59 4.83 4.61
N THR A 192 -14.72 4.06 3.54
CA THR A 192 -15.71 4.27 2.46
C THR A 192 -15.91 2.97 1.66
N ASN A 193 -17.01 2.90 0.91
CA ASN A 193 -17.24 1.88 -0.10
C ASN A 193 -17.29 2.44 -1.54
N GLU A 194 -17.01 3.74 -1.73
CA GLU A 194 -17.23 4.43 -3.01
C GLU A 194 -16.53 3.76 -4.20
N PHE A 195 -15.35 3.16 -3.99
CA PHE A 195 -14.56 2.49 -5.03
C PHE A 195 -14.39 0.99 -4.81
N SER A 196 -15.08 0.42 -3.81
CA SER A 196 -15.06 -1.02 -3.56
C SER A 196 -15.81 -1.75 -4.67
N VAL A 197 -15.27 -2.88 -5.09
CA VAL A 197 -15.94 -3.85 -5.95
C VAL A 197 -16.24 -5.07 -5.10
N LYS A 198 -17.42 -5.66 -5.28
CA LYS A 198 -17.85 -6.83 -4.52
C LYS A 198 -16.84 -7.95 -4.67
N ILE A 199 -16.33 -8.46 -3.54
CA ILE A 199 -15.43 -9.61 -3.50
C ILE A 199 -16.28 -10.85 -3.22
N GLU A 200 -16.44 -11.71 -4.22
CA GLU A 200 -17.24 -12.94 -4.09
C GLU A 200 -16.44 -14.13 -3.53
N GLN A 201 -15.11 -13.98 -3.47
CA GLN A 201 -14.20 -15.04 -3.05
C GLN A 201 -14.06 -15.02 -1.52
N GLU A 202 -14.42 -16.13 -0.87
CA GLU A 202 -14.18 -16.29 0.56
C GLU A 202 -12.66 -16.36 0.86
N ASN A 203 -11.93 -17.17 0.07
CA ASN A 203 -10.50 -17.38 0.20
C ASN A 203 -9.70 -16.51 -0.77
N ILE A 204 -9.15 -15.41 -0.25
CA ILE A 204 -8.26 -14.51 -0.97
C ILE A 204 -6.83 -14.93 -0.67
N TRP A 205 -6.06 -15.36 -1.67
CA TRP A 205 -4.64 -15.62 -1.43
C TRP A 205 -3.85 -14.32 -1.31
N ASP A 206 -4.13 -13.32 -2.15
CA ASP A 206 -3.31 -12.11 -2.31
C ASP A 206 -4.21 -10.93 -2.63
N THR A 207 -4.18 -9.91 -1.78
CA THR A 207 -5.07 -8.75 -1.87
C THR A 207 -4.77 -7.86 -3.07
N THR A 208 -3.53 -7.86 -3.58
CA THR A 208 -3.12 -7.00 -4.70
C THR A 208 -3.80 -7.36 -6.03
N LYS A 209 -4.38 -8.55 -6.10
CA LYS A 209 -5.10 -9.06 -7.29
C LYS A 209 -6.60 -8.78 -7.25
N LEU A 210 -7.12 -8.28 -6.14
CA LEU A 210 -8.53 -7.93 -6.02
C LEU A 210 -8.83 -6.67 -6.82
N ASP A 211 -10.03 -6.62 -7.38
CA ASP A 211 -10.41 -5.49 -8.21
C ASP A 211 -10.98 -4.32 -7.40
N PHE A 212 -10.81 -3.11 -7.93
CA PHE A 212 -11.39 -1.87 -7.42
C PHE A 212 -11.69 -0.90 -8.58
N ASP A 213 -12.56 0.08 -8.32
CA ASP A 213 -12.89 1.13 -9.30
C ASP A 213 -11.88 2.27 -9.21
N PHE A 214 -10.90 2.30 -10.12
CA PHE A 214 -9.84 3.30 -10.11
C PHE A 214 -10.36 4.74 -10.31
N ASP A 215 -11.37 4.95 -11.15
CA ASP A 215 -11.88 6.30 -11.38
C ASP A 215 -12.61 6.85 -10.15
N LYS A 216 -13.36 6.00 -9.45
CA LYS A 216 -13.95 6.38 -8.16
C LYS A 216 -12.89 6.54 -7.08
N PHE A 217 -11.86 5.70 -7.04
CA PHE A 217 -10.74 5.84 -6.09
C PHE A 217 -10.01 7.18 -6.27
N ARG A 218 -9.71 7.55 -7.52
CA ARG A 218 -9.12 8.84 -7.86
C ARG A 218 -9.99 10.01 -7.44
N LYS A 219 -11.31 9.94 -7.70
CA LYS A 219 -12.27 10.98 -7.28
C LYS A 219 -12.37 11.07 -5.76
N TYR A 220 -12.36 9.95 -5.07
CA TYR A 220 -12.36 9.89 -3.61
C TYR A 220 -11.14 10.60 -3.01
N LEU A 221 -9.94 10.32 -3.53
CA LEU A 221 -8.71 10.98 -3.09
C LEU A 221 -8.80 12.51 -3.28
N GLN A 222 -9.28 12.98 -4.43
CA GLN A 222 -9.51 14.41 -4.68
C GLN A 222 -10.54 15.03 -3.71
N LYS A 223 -11.56 14.26 -3.32
CA LYS A 223 -12.62 14.71 -2.41
C LYS A 223 -12.11 14.90 -0.98
N ILE A 224 -11.26 14.00 -0.48
CA ILE A 224 -10.74 14.07 0.91
C ILE A 224 -9.56 15.03 1.08
N GLU A 225 -9.09 15.65 -0.02
CA GLU A 225 -7.99 16.62 -0.02
C GLU A 225 -8.44 18.06 0.23
N ASN A 226 -9.70 18.35 -0.07
CA ASN A 226 -10.40 19.62 0.14
C ASN A 226 -10.89 19.76 1.59
#